data_AF-A0A258BSL2-F1
#
_entry.id   AF-A0A258BSL2-F1
#
_cell.length_a   1.000
_cell.length_b   1.000
_cell.length_c   1.000
_cell.angle_alpha   90.00
_cell.angle_beta   90.00
_cell.angle_gamma   90.00
#
_symmetry.space_group_name_H-M   'P 1'
#
loop_
_entity.id
_entity.type
_entity.pdbx_description
1 polymer ?
#
loop_
_entity_poly.entity_id
_entity_poly.type
_entity_poly.pdbx_seq_one_letter_code
_entity_poly.pdbx_strand_id
1 'polypeptide(L)' 'MAGTKAGGLKAKAKNLAKDPNFYAKIGSKGGKASNTGGFAANPELARIAGAKGGRISRRGKKTTV' A
#
# COMPACT_ATOMS: atom_id res chain seq x y z
N MET A 1 -17.06 -13.45 5.85
CA MET A 1 -16.97 -13.87 4.44
C MET A 1 -15.67 -13.41 3.82
N ALA A 2 -15.09 -14.19 2.91
CA ALA A 2 -14.02 -13.74 2.02
C ALA A 2 -14.51 -12.56 1.16
N GLY A 3 -13.60 -11.66 0.75
CA GLY A 3 -13.92 -10.48 -0.07
C GLY A 3 -14.64 -9.33 0.64
N THR A 4 -15.10 -9.51 1.88
CA THR A 4 -15.75 -8.43 2.65
C THR A 4 -14.75 -7.62 3.48
N LYS A 5 -15.03 -6.34 3.73
CA LYS A 5 -14.21 -5.47 4.59
C LYS A 5 -13.99 -6.08 5.99
N ALA A 6 -15.05 -6.62 6.59
CA ALA A 6 -14.99 -7.30 7.88
C ALA A 6 -14.09 -8.55 7.84
N GLY A 7 -14.15 -9.33 6.76
CA GLY A 7 -13.26 -10.47 6.53
C GLY A 7 -11.79 -10.05 6.42
N GLY A 8 -11.50 -8.98 5.69
CA GLY A 8 -10.14 -8.45 5.54
C GLY A 8 -9.54 -7.97 6.86
N LEU A 9 -10.34 -7.33 7.73
CA LEU A 9 -9.90 -6.90 9.05
C LEU A 9 -9.53 -8.10 9.96
N LYS A 10 -10.35 -9.16 9.94
CA LYS A 10 -10.06 -10.39 10.68
C LYS A 10 -8.79 -11.07 10.18
N ALA A 11 -8.59 -11.12 8.86
CA ALA A 11 -7.38 -11.68 8.26
C ALA A 11 -6.13 -10.87 8.63
N LYS A 12 -6.20 -9.53 8.59
CA LYS A 12 -5.12 -8.65 9.05
C LYS A 12 -4.73 -8.93 10.50
N ALA A 13 -5.71 -8.99 11.40
CA ALA A 13 -5.46 -9.25 12.82
C ALA A 13 -4.75 -10.60 13.03
N LYS A 14 -5.23 -11.66 12.36
CA LYS A 14 -4.62 -12.99 12.43
C LYS A 14 -3.17 -13.01 11.89
N ASN A 15 -2.93 -12.33 10.77
CA ASN A 15 -1.60 -12.28 10.16
C ASN A 15 -0.59 -11.51 11.03
N LEU A 16 -0.99 -10.37 11.60
CA LEU A 16 -0.14 -9.57 12.49
C LEU A 16 0.13 -10.27 13.83
N ALA A 17 -0.86 -10.98 14.38
CA ALA A 17 -0.67 -11.76 15.60
C ALA A 17 0.32 -12.92 15.40
N LYS A 18 0.35 -13.53 14.21
CA LYS A 18 1.28 -14.60 13.87
C LYS A 18 2.69 -14.08 13.54
N ASP A 19 2.77 -12.97 12.83
CA ASP A 19 4.03 -12.34 12.44
C ASP A 19 3.82 -10.81 12.37
N PRO A 20 4.35 -10.05 13.34
CA PRO A 20 4.26 -8.59 13.33
C PRO A 20 4.84 -7.97 12.05
N ASN A 21 5.81 -8.65 11.42
CA ASN A 21 6.49 -8.20 10.21
C ASN A 21 5.90 -8.80 8.92
N PHE A 22 4.73 -9.45 8.98
CA PHE A 22 4.12 -10.16 7.85
C PHE A 22 4.06 -9.30 6.57
N TYR A 23 3.51 -8.09 6.69
CA TYR A 23 3.33 -7.17 5.56
C TYR A 23 4.66 -6.62 5.02
N ALA A 24 5.64 -6.38 5.88
CA ALA A 24 6.97 -5.94 5.47
C ALA A 24 7.69 -7.03 4.67
N LYS A 25 7.61 -8.28 5.13
CA LYS A 25 8.24 -9.44 4.46
C LYS A 25 7.64 -9.69 3.08
N ILE A 26 6.30 -9.72 2.95
CA ILE A 26 5.67 -9.93 1.65
C ILE A 26 5.92 -8.75 0.69
N GLY A 27 5.95 -7.51 1.22
CA GLY A 27 6.28 -6.32 0.43
C GLY A 27 7.71 -6.35 -0.10
N SER A 28 8.68 -6.75 0.73
CA SER A 28 10.08 -6.91 0.30
C SER A 28 10.23 -8.00 -0.77
N LYS A 29 9.59 -9.16 -0.59
CA LYS A 29 9.60 -10.24 -1.58
C LYS A 29 8.98 -9.80 -2.91
N GLY A 30 7.83 -9.15 -2.88
CA GLY A 30 7.17 -8.60 -4.07
C GLY A 30 8.02 -7.54 -4.76
N GLY A 31 8.65 -6.65 -4.00
CA GLY A 31 9.57 -5.64 -4.53
C GLY A 31 10.79 -6.24 -5.22
N LYS A 32 11.39 -7.29 -4.63
CA LYS A 32 12.52 -8.02 -5.24
C LYS A 32 12.14 -8.82 -6.48
N ALA A 33 10.93 -9.37 -6.53
CA ALA A 33 10.43 -10.12 -7.68
C ALA A 33 9.94 -9.22 -8.83
N SER A 34 9.68 -7.94 -8.54
CA SER A 34 9.21 -6.97 -9.53
C SER A 34 10.36 -6.47 -10.40
N ASN A 35 10.48 -7.02 -11.62
CA ASN A 35 11.50 -6.60 -12.60
C ASN A 35 11.13 -5.32 -13.37
N THR A 36 9.88 -4.86 -13.29
CA THR A 36 9.42 -3.67 -14.02
C THR A 36 9.90 -2.35 -13.42
N GLY A 37 10.73 -2.40 -12.38
CA GLY A 37 11.38 -1.21 -11.84
C GLY A 37 10.36 -0.27 -11.20
N GLY A 38 10.15 -0.43 -9.89
CA GLY A 38 9.37 0.53 -9.12
C GLY A 38 10.00 1.94 -9.13
N PHE A 39 9.66 2.74 -8.14
CA PHE A 39 10.17 4.10 -7.99
C PHE A 39 11.70 4.25 -7.90
N ALA A 40 12.44 3.16 -7.67
CA ALA A 40 13.89 3.15 -7.69
C ALA A 40 14.50 3.04 -9.10
N ALA A 41 13.80 2.41 -10.06
CA ALA A 41 14.31 2.25 -11.43
C ALA A 41 13.99 3.47 -12.31
N ASN A 42 12.96 4.24 -11.96
CA ASN A 42 12.64 5.50 -12.60
C ASN A 42 12.37 6.59 -11.53
N PRO A 43 13.40 7.32 -11.10
CA PRO A 43 13.27 8.41 -10.12
C PRO A 43 12.29 9.51 -10.54
N GLU A 44 12.13 9.75 -11.84
CA GLU A 44 11.20 10.75 -12.35
C GLU A 44 9.74 10.31 -12.15
N LEU A 45 9.43 9.05 -12.44
CA LEU A 45 8.12 8.46 -12.15
C LEU A 45 7.79 8.54 -10.65
N ALA A 46 8.79 8.30 -9.79
CA ALA A 46 8.65 8.43 -8.34
C ALA A 46 8.28 9.84 -7.91
N ARG A 47 8.99 10.83 -8.45
CA ARG A 47 8.72 12.24 -8.18
C ARG A 47 7.30 12.63 -8.59
N ILE A 48 6.86 12.25 -9.79
CA ILE A 48 5.52 12.59 -10.31
C ILE A 48 4.43 11.91 -9.47
N ALA A 49 4.57 10.61 -9.21
CA ALA A 49 3.60 9.85 -8.43
C ALA A 49 3.52 10.35 -6.99
N GLY A 50 4.66 10.63 -6.35
CA GLY A 50 4.75 11.19 -5.00
C GLY A 50 4.09 12.57 -4.90
N ALA A 51 4.39 13.47 -5.85
CA ALA A 51 3.77 14.79 -5.90
C ALA A 51 2.24 14.73 -6.07
N LYS A 52 1.76 13.84 -6.95
CA LYS A 52 0.33 13.61 -7.16
C LYS A 52 -0.33 13.07 -5.89
N GLY A 53 0.27 12.05 -5.27
CA GLY A 53 -0.22 11.46 -4.03
C GLY A 53 -0.32 12.47 -2.89
N GLY A 54 0.73 13.27 -2.69
CA GLY A 54 0.78 14.32 -1.65
C GLY A 54 -0.19 15.48 -1.89
N ARG A 55 -0.53 15.80 -3.15
CA ARG A 55 -1.60 16.77 -3.45
C ARG A 55 -2.98 16.19 -3.15
N ILE A 56 -3.23 14.93 -3.52
CA ILE A 56 -4.53 14.28 -3.31
C ILE A 56 -4.79 14.05 -1.82
N SER A 57 -3.81 13.56 -1.05
CA SER A 57 -3.97 13.30 0.38
C SER A 57 -4.28 14.57 1.19
N ARG A 58 -3.75 15.71 0.75
CA ARG A 58 -4.00 17.02 1.37
C ARG A 58 -5.33 17.67 0.99
N ARG A 59 -6.03 17.18 -0.04
CA ARG A 59 -7.25 17.84 -0.58
C ARG A 59 -8.44 17.82 0.39
N GLY A 60 -8.37 17.11 1.51
CA GLY A 60 -9.52 16.89 2.38
C GLY A 60 -10.59 16.04 1.68
N LYS A 61 -11.49 15.44 2.44
CA LYS A 61 -12.67 14.78 1.84
C LYS A 61 -13.66 15.87 1.45
N LYS A 62 -14.26 15.77 0.27
CA LYS A 62 -15.35 16.66 -0.13
C LYS A 62 -16.52 16.39 0.82
N THR A 63 -16.87 17.36 1.65
CA THR A 63 -18.09 17.32 2.45
C THR A 63 -19.26 17.56 1.50
N THR A 64 -20.07 16.53 1.28
CA THR A 64 -21.37 16.71 0.63
C THR A 64 -22.31 17.29 1.69
N VAL A 65 -22.76 18.53 1.48
CA VAL A 65 -23.86 19.14 2.25
C VAL A 65 -25.17 18.54 1.74
#